data_AF-A0A3P1UQK8-F1
#
_entry.id   AF-A0A3P1UQK8-F1
#
_cell.length_a   1.000
_cell.length_b   1.000
_cell.length_c   1.000
_cell.angle_alpha   90.00
_cell.angle_beta   90.00
_cell.angle_gamma   90.00
#
_symmetry.space_group_name_H-M   'P 1'
#
loop_
_entity.id
_entity.type
_entity.pdbx_description
1 polymer ?
#
loop_
_entity_poly.entity_id
_entity_poly.type
_entity_poly.pdbx_seq_one_letter_code
_entity_poly.pdbx_strand_id
1 'polypeptide(L)'
;MGDKKYLLIILSLFFIKFLNLNATVLLKDNSRQLFPYKGVAELNLTYKYVENGKFTEIYDEDGKLIYIDKSYILEPEVKASTMKVKIIERESDGKKIPIVEKYYPSGNLYSITMYELKDKDEDIEKNDIKKFYTSGKLEKDIYIYIYSEVCYESGNLKKRKMQRGNKSKVETYYENGKLFEKTTMKEGKPDGKYEVYAPDGKLEESVFYKNGEVVNK
;
A
#
# COMPACT_ATOMS: atom_id res chain seq x y z
N MET A 1 -38.22 -11.56 28.03
CA MET A 1 -37.50 -10.26 28.14
C MET A 1 -35.98 -10.44 27.94
N GLY A 2 -35.56 -11.30 27.01
CA GLY A 2 -34.14 -11.70 26.81
C GLY A 2 -33.56 -11.39 25.43
N ASP A 3 -34.38 -11.28 24.38
CA ASP A 3 -33.87 -11.28 23.00
C ASP A 3 -33.46 -9.89 22.48
N LYS A 4 -34.01 -8.82 23.04
CA LYS A 4 -33.66 -7.44 22.65
C LYS A 4 -32.26 -7.00 23.11
N LYS A 5 -31.70 -7.62 24.16
CA LYS A 5 -30.35 -7.30 24.67
C LYS A 5 -29.27 -7.83 23.74
N TYR A 6 -29.44 -9.03 23.18
CA TYR A 6 -28.47 -9.60 22.22
C TYR A 6 -28.52 -8.92 20.86
N LEU A 7 -29.70 -8.50 20.39
CA LEU A 7 -29.84 -7.76 19.14
C LEU A 7 -29.07 -6.42 19.20
N LEU A 8 -29.17 -5.68 20.32
CA LEU A 8 -28.42 -4.42 20.50
C LEU A 8 -26.91 -4.64 20.61
N ILE A 9 -26.46 -5.74 21.23
CA ILE A 9 -25.02 -6.07 21.33
C ILE A 9 -24.46 -6.49 19.96
N ILE A 10 -25.22 -7.26 19.17
CA ILE A 10 -24.82 -7.65 17.80
C ILE A 10 -24.81 -6.43 16.88
N LEU A 11 -25.81 -5.54 16.96
CA LEU A 11 -25.81 -4.27 16.23
C LEU A 11 -24.67 -3.36 16.67
N SER A 12 -24.34 -3.30 17.96
CA SER A 12 -23.18 -2.55 18.49
C SER A 12 -21.85 -3.10 17.98
N LEU A 13 -21.67 -4.43 17.95
CA LEU A 13 -20.45 -5.06 17.41
C LEU A 13 -20.33 -4.89 15.89
N PHE A 14 -21.45 -4.91 15.15
CA PHE A 14 -21.48 -4.56 13.73
C PHE A 14 -21.14 -3.08 13.50
N PHE A 15 -21.67 -2.17 14.33
CA PHE A 15 -21.35 -0.75 14.29
C PHE A 15 -19.89 -0.47 14.64
N ILE A 16 -19.30 -1.23 15.58
CA ILE A 16 -17.87 -1.14 15.92
C ILE A 16 -17.00 -1.67 14.78
N LYS A 17 -17.43 -2.71 14.05
CA LYS A 17 -16.76 -3.15 12.82
C LYS A 17 -16.88 -2.12 11.69
N PHE A 18 -17.98 -1.38 11.63
CA PHE A 18 -18.23 -0.33 10.62
C PHE A 18 -17.51 1.00 10.94
N LEU A 19 -17.37 1.36 12.23
CA LEU A 19 -16.58 2.52 12.68
C LEU A 19 -15.06 2.29 12.57
N ASN A 20 -14.61 1.04 12.46
CA ASN A 20 -13.20 0.72 12.28
C ASN A 20 -12.70 0.91 10.82
N LEU A 21 -13.51 1.46 9.91
CA LEU A 21 -13.02 1.93 8.61
C LEU A 21 -12.63 3.41 8.58
N ASN A 22 -12.20 3.96 9.71
CA ASN A 22 -11.36 5.15 9.71
C ASN A 22 -9.95 4.76 9.20
N ALA A 23 -9.82 4.57 7.89
CA ALA A 23 -8.53 4.33 7.26
C ALA A 23 -7.64 5.54 7.53
N THR A 24 -6.60 5.34 8.35
CA THR A 24 -5.62 6.38 8.64
C THR A 24 -4.75 6.56 7.41
N VAL A 25 -4.84 7.72 6.73
CA VAL A 25 -3.91 8.06 5.65
C VAL A 25 -2.86 9.00 6.20
N LEU A 26 -1.59 8.68 5.91
CA LEU A 26 -0.45 9.46 6.35
C LEU A 26 -0.41 10.78 5.58
N LEU A 27 -0.44 11.89 6.29
CA LEU A 27 -0.39 13.22 5.69
C LEU A 27 1.05 13.68 5.43
N LYS A 28 1.12 14.78 4.67
CA LYS A 28 2.30 15.54 4.20
C LYS A 28 3.34 15.88 5.29
N ASP A 29 2.98 15.74 6.56
CA ASP A 29 3.77 16.05 7.76
C ASP A 29 4.13 14.83 8.61
N ASN A 30 3.99 13.61 8.09
CA ASN A 30 4.18 12.34 8.81
C ASN A 30 3.18 12.11 9.96
N SER A 31 2.11 12.92 10.07
CA SER A 31 1.01 12.63 10.97
C SER A 31 0.06 11.58 10.37
N ARG A 32 -0.40 10.67 11.22
CA ARG A 32 -1.52 9.79 10.94
C ARG A 32 -2.80 10.61 11.14
N GLN A 33 -3.35 11.18 10.07
CA GLN A 33 -4.60 11.95 10.17
C GLN A 33 -5.80 11.07 9.82
N LEU A 34 -6.82 11.12 10.68
CA LEU A 34 -8.14 10.57 10.41
C LEU A 34 -8.78 11.48 9.35
N PHE A 35 -8.76 11.05 8.10
CA PHE A 35 -9.64 11.62 7.09
C PHE A 35 -10.94 10.84 7.10
N PRO A 36 -12.08 11.52 6.92
CA PRO A 36 -13.35 10.84 6.87
C PRO A 36 -13.43 10.14 5.50
N TYR A 37 -13.29 8.83 5.53
CA TYR A 37 -13.39 7.95 4.38
C TYR A 37 -14.53 6.98 4.63
N LYS A 38 -15.32 6.70 3.59
CA LYS A 38 -16.34 5.65 3.65
C LYS A 38 -15.82 4.37 3.02
N GLY A 39 -16.00 3.25 3.70
CA GLY A 39 -15.78 1.93 3.11
C GLY A 39 -16.77 1.61 2.03
N VAL A 40 -16.28 1.29 0.83
CA VAL A 40 -17.13 0.92 -0.31
C VAL A 40 -17.12 -0.60 -0.54
N ALA A 41 -15.95 -1.22 -0.46
CA ALA A 41 -15.80 -2.66 -0.68
C ALA A 41 -14.54 -3.20 0.02
N GLU A 42 -14.59 -4.47 0.42
CA GLU A 42 -13.44 -5.23 0.91
C GLU A 42 -13.40 -6.62 0.23
N LEU A 43 -12.20 -7.08 -0.11
CA LEU A 43 -11.91 -8.38 -0.68
C LEU A 43 -10.66 -8.96 -0.02
N ASN A 44 -10.74 -10.19 0.48
CA ASN A 44 -9.58 -10.92 0.98
C ASN A 44 -9.08 -11.90 -0.09
N LEU A 45 -7.78 -11.94 -0.31
CA LEU A 45 -7.12 -12.77 -1.30
C LEU A 45 -5.95 -13.51 -0.66
N THR A 46 -5.69 -14.73 -1.13
CA THR A 46 -4.53 -15.52 -0.66
C THR A 46 -3.45 -15.53 -1.72
N TYR A 47 -2.21 -15.29 -1.29
CA TYR A 47 -1.02 -15.30 -2.15
C TYR A 47 -0.20 -16.54 -1.83
N LYS A 48 0.17 -17.28 -2.87
CA LYS A 48 1.07 -18.43 -2.75
C LYS A 48 2.20 -18.32 -3.74
N TYR A 49 3.40 -18.13 -3.22
CA TYR A 49 4.61 -18.12 -4.03
C TYR A 49 4.98 -19.56 -4.42
N VAL A 50 5.23 -19.76 -5.71
CA VAL A 50 5.65 -21.06 -6.26
C VAL A 50 7.12 -20.96 -6.66
N GLU A 51 7.99 -21.42 -5.76
CA GLU A 51 9.46 -21.34 -5.88
C GLU A 51 9.97 -21.97 -7.20
N ASN A 52 9.47 -23.15 -7.57
CA ASN A 52 9.90 -23.89 -8.76
C ASN A 52 9.47 -23.27 -10.09
N GLY A 53 8.57 -22.29 -10.07
CA GLY A 53 8.09 -21.59 -11.27
C GLY A 53 8.37 -20.09 -11.28
N LYS A 54 8.89 -19.53 -10.17
CA LYS A 54 9.09 -18.09 -9.95
C LYS A 54 7.84 -17.27 -10.29
N PHE A 55 6.68 -17.76 -9.87
CA PHE A 55 5.41 -17.07 -10.04
C PHE A 55 4.58 -17.12 -8.77
N THR A 56 3.54 -16.29 -8.73
CA THR A 56 2.63 -16.21 -7.60
C THR A 56 1.23 -16.59 -8.02
N GLU A 57 0.61 -17.49 -7.26
CA GLU A 57 -0.80 -17.86 -7.41
C GLU A 57 -1.64 -16.96 -6.50
N ILE A 58 -2.72 -16.41 -7.04
CA ILE A 58 -3.71 -15.61 -6.30
C ILE A 58 -5.02 -16.38 -6.25
N TYR A 59 -5.53 -16.58 -5.04
CA TYR A 59 -6.81 -17.24 -4.78
C TYR A 59 -7.81 -16.25 -4.18
N ASP A 60 -9.09 -16.42 -4.52
CA ASP A 60 -10.18 -15.68 -3.89
C ASP A 60 -10.54 -16.24 -2.50
N GLU A 61 -11.56 -15.63 -1.87
CA GLU A 61 -12.04 -15.96 -0.51
C GLU A 61 -12.51 -17.41 -0.40
N ASP A 62 -12.94 -18.03 -1.50
CA ASP A 62 -13.41 -19.41 -1.57
C ASP A 62 -12.27 -20.40 -1.89
N GLY A 63 -11.03 -19.91 -2.02
CA GLY A 63 -9.87 -20.72 -2.37
C GLY A 63 -9.77 -21.08 -3.84
N LYS A 64 -10.53 -20.41 -4.73
CA LYS A 64 -10.44 -20.63 -6.18
C LYS A 64 -9.27 -19.82 -6.75
N LEU A 65 -8.43 -20.47 -7.55
CA LEU A 65 -7.35 -19.79 -8.28
C LEU A 65 -7.96 -18.79 -9.26
N ILE A 66 -7.62 -17.51 -9.11
CA ILE A 66 -8.12 -16.44 -9.97
C ILE A 66 -7.02 -15.84 -10.87
N TYR A 67 -5.75 -15.93 -10.47
CA TYR A 67 -4.66 -15.36 -11.26
C TYR A 67 -3.30 -16.02 -10.98
N ILE A 68 -2.43 -16.01 -11.99
CA ILE A 68 -1.03 -16.39 -11.87
C ILE A 68 -0.17 -15.20 -12.31
N ASP A 69 0.54 -14.59 -11.37
CA ASP A 69 1.49 -13.51 -11.65
C ASP A 69 2.88 -14.08 -11.94
N LYS A 70 3.27 -14.00 -13.22
CA LYS A 70 4.62 -14.35 -13.71
C LYS A 70 5.50 -13.13 -13.97
N SER A 71 4.95 -11.92 -13.81
CA SER A 71 5.63 -10.65 -14.11
C SER A 71 6.46 -10.14 -12.93
N TYR A 72 6.13 -10.61 -11.72
CA TYR A 72 6.69 -10.11 -10.49
C TYR A 72 7.69 -11.10 -9.87
N ILE A 73 8.98 -10.77 -10.00
CA ILE A 73 10.03 -11.33 -9.14
C ILE A 73 9.84 -10.62 -7.79
N LEU A 74 9.15 -11.26 -6.84
CA LEU A 74 9.23 -10.82 -5.44
C LEU A 74 10.71 -10.72 -5.08
N GLU A 75 11.09 -9.67 -4.33
CA GLU A 75 12.37 -9.69 -3.63
C GLU A 75 12.48 -11.07 -2.96
N PRO A 76 13.60 -11.82 -3.15
CA PRO A 76 13.69 -13.25 -2.86
C PRO A 76 13.40 -13.64 -1.39
N GLU A 77 13.25 -12.67 -0.50
CA GLU A 77 12.99 -12.84 0.93
C GLU A 77 11.52 -12.66 1.31
N VAL A 78 10.64 -12.25 0.39
CA VAL A 78 9.27 -11.86 0.74
C VAL A 78 8.31 -13.04 0.52
N LYS A 79 7.87 -13.68 1.61
CA LYS A 79 6.84 -14.74 1.59
C LYS A 79 5.49 -14.19 2.05
N ALA A 80 4.92 -13.18 1.38
CA ALA A 80 3.58 -12.69 1.76
C ALA A 80 2.52 -13.79 1.56
N SER A 81 1.66 -14.03 2.56
CA SER A 81 0.66 -15.12 2.57
C SER A 81 -0.75 -14.64 2.26
N THR A 82 -1.10 -13.43 2.71
CA THR A 82 -2.45 -12.88 2.57
C THR A 82 -2.40 -11.45 2.04
N MET A 83 -3.43 -11.09 1.29
CA MET A 83 -3.65 -9.76 0.78
C MET A 83 -5.09 -9.34 1.05
N LYS A 84 -5.27 -8.10 1.50
CA LYS A 84 -6.57 -7.48 1.68
C LYS A 84 -6.65 -6.26 0.79
N VAL A 85 -7.73 -6.18 0.02
CA VAL A 85 -8.01 -5.06 -0.87
C VAL A 85 -9.23 -4.34 -0.35
N LYS A 86 -9.09 -3.03 -0.14
CA LYS A 86 -10.17 -2.15 0.29
C LYS A 86 -10.36 -1.08 -0.75
N ILE A 87 -11.61 -0.70 -1.01
CA ILE A 87 -11.92 0.55 -1.68
C ILE A 87 -12.46 1.50 -0.63
N ILE A 88 -11.78 2.63 -0.48
CA ILE A 88 -12.26 3.75 0.31
C ILE A 88 -12.75 4.85 -0.61
N GLU A 89 -13.79 5.57 -0.20
CA GLU A 89 -14.27 6.75 -0.90
C GLU A 89 -13.85 8.00 -0.12
N ARG A 90 -13.19 8.93 -0.81
CA ARG A 90 -12.77 10.21 -0.27
C ARG A 90 -13.95 11.17 -0.24
N GLU A 91 -14.39 11.56 0.95
CA GLU A 91 -15.60 12.37 1.13
C GLU A 91 -15.55 13.75 0.44
N SER A 92 -14.36 14.32 0.22
CA SER A 92 -14.22 15.64 -0.40
C SER A 92 -14.65 15.69 -1.87
N ASP A 93 -14.53 14.58 -2.59
CA ASP A 93 -14.76 14.52 -4.04
C ASP A 93 -15.38 13.21 -4.53
N GLY A 94 -15.78 12.32 -3.62
CA GLY A 94 -16.34 11.01 -3.95
C GLY A 94 -15.35 10.05 -4.60
N LYS A 95 -14.04 10.37 -4.62
CA LYS A 95 -13.08 9.55 -5.36
C LYS A 95 -12.82 8.22 -4.64
N LYS A 96 -12.98 7.11 -5.38
CA LYS A 96 -12.62 5.77 -4.93
C LYS A 96 -11.10 5.57 -5.00
N ILE A 97 -10.53 5.10 -3.89
CA ILE A 97 -9.10 4.88 -3.69
C ILE A 97 -8.92 3.41 -3.28
N PRO A 98 -8.36 2.57 -4.15
CA PRO A 98 -7.96 1.23 -3.77
C PRO A 98 -6.78 1.26 -2.81
N ILE A 99 -6.89 0.48 -1.75
CA ILE A 99 -5.84 0.22 -0.76
C ILE A 99 -5.56 -1.27 -0.74
N VAL A 100 -4.28 -1.61 -0.76
CA VAL A 100 -3.79 -2.98 -0.83
C VAL A 100 -2.87 -3.23 0.33
N GLU A 101 -3.32 -4.06 1.26
CA GLU A 101 -2.55 -4.52 2.40
C GLU A 101 -2.05 -5.94 2.11
N LYS A 102 -0.75 -6.17 2.22
CA LYS A 102 -0.15 -7.51 2.15
C LYS A 102 0.43 -7.85 3.50
N TYR A 103 0.39 -9.12 3.89
CA TYR A 103 0.85 -9.57 5.19
C TYR A 103 1.85 -10.73 5.06
N TYR A 104 2.79 -10.77 6.00
CA TYR A 104 3.68 -11.90 6.21
C TYR A 104 2.90 -13.15 6.66
N PRO A 105 3.50 -14.36 6.60
CA PRO A 105 2.87 -15.58 7.11
C PRO A 105 2.57 -15.51 8.61
N SER A 106 3.35 -14.73 9.35
CA SER A 106 3.12 -14.39 10.76
C SER A 106 1.86 -13.55 11.01
N GLY A 107 1.26 -12.96 9.97
CA GLY A 107 0.12 -12.06 10.06
C GLY A 107 0.51 -10.57 10.21
N ASN A 108 1.79 -10.26 10.36
CA ASN A 108 2.27 -8.88 10.42
C ASN A 108 2.13 -8.18 9.07
N LEU A 109 1.83 -6.89 9.08
CA LEU A 109 1.70 -6.08 7.87
C LEU A 109 3.05 -6.05 7.14
N TYR A 110 3.07 -6.51 5.89
CA TYR A 110 4.23 -6.44 5.01
C TYR A 110 4.25 -5.14 4.23
N SER A 111 3.12 -4.78 3.60
CA SER A 111 3.05 -3.55 2.81
C SER A 111 1.64 -3.02 2.76
N ILE A 112 1.51 -1.70 2.70
CA ILE A 112 0.28 -1.02 2.32
C ILE A 112 0.55 -0.18 1.08
N THR A 113 -0.26 -0.32 0.04
CA THR A 113 -0.17 0.48 -1.18
C THR A 113 -1.50 1.14 -1.47
N MET A 114 -1.50 2.44 -1.79
CA MET A 114 -2.68 3.19 -2.18
C MET A 114 -2.55 3.62 -3.64
N TYR A 115 -3.66 3.48 -4.35
CA TYR A 115 -3.77 3.76 -5.78
C TYR A 115 -4.78 4.86 -6.02
N GLU A 116 -4.56 5.60 -7.09
CA GLU A 116 -5.49 6.58 -7.60
C GLU A 116 -5.88 6.20 -9.03
N LEU A 117 -7.18 6.19 -9.33
CA LEU A 117 -7.68 6.03 -10.69
C LEU A 117 -7.28 7.21 -11.57
N LYS A 118 -6.86 6.91 -12.80
CA LYS A 118 -6.60 7.92 -13.83
C LYS A 118 -7.88 8.50 -14.41
N ASP A 119 -8.91 7.68 -14.58
CA ASP A 119 -10.24 8.12 -15.02
C ASP A 119 -11.17 8.37 -13.82
N LYS A 120 -11.94 9.46 -13.86
CA LYS A 120 -12.90 9.83 -12.81
C LYS A 120 -14.25 9.15 -13.00
N ASP A 121 -14.56 8.68 -14.21
CA ASP A 121 -15.86 8.10 -14.56
C ASP A 121 -15.88 6.56 -14.42
N GLU A 122 -14.74 5.94 -14.06
CA GLU A 122 -14.67 4.51 -13.76
C GLU A 122 -15.21 4.22 -12.36
N ASP A 123 -16.48 3.79 -12.31
CA ASP A 123 -17.11 3.30 -11.10
C ASP A 123 -16.51 1.92 -10.73
N ILE A 124 -15.52 1.87 -9.84
CA ILE A 124 -14.95 0.58 -9.42
C ILE A 124 -15.96 -0.16 -8.54
N GLU A 125 -16.47 -1.29 -9.01
CA GLU A 125 -17.24 -2.26 -8.22
C GLU A 125 -16.38 -3.45 -7.74
N LYS A 126 -16.91 -4.30 -6.84
CA LYS A 126 -16.23 -5.50 -6.33
C LYS A 126 -15.75 -6.43 -7.46
N ASN A 127 -16.47 -6.48 -8.58
CA ASN A 127 -16.09 -7.27 -9.76
C ASN A 127 -14.91 -6.64 -10.54
N ASP A 128 -14.76 -5.32 -10.51
CA ASP A 128 -13.64 -4.62 -11.15
C ASP A 128 -12.37 -4.69 -10.30
N ILE A 129 -12.48 -4.86 -8.98
CA ILE A 129 -11.35 -5.25 -8.10
C ILE A 129 -10.80 -6.61 -8.54
N LYS A 130 -11.67 -7.60 -8.82
CA LYS A 130 -11.20 -8.89 -9.34
C LYS A 130 -10.48 -8.68 -10.68
N LYS A 131 -11.01 -7.85 -11.60
CA LYS A 131 -10.36 -7.53 -12.89
C LYS A 131 -9.02 -6.80 -12.74
N PHE A 132 -8.88 -5.95 -11.73
CA PHE A 132 -7.64 -5.24 -11.38
C PHE A 132 -6.51 -6.24 -11.09
N TYR A 133 -6.78 -7.33 -10.36
CA TYR A 133 -5.78 -8.38 -10.09
C TYR A 133 -5.71 -9.51 -11.11
N THR A 134 -6.77 -9.78 -11.90
CA THR A 134 -6.78 -10.91 -12.85
C THR A 134 -6.10 -10.63 -14.19
N SER A 135 -5.73 -9.38 -14.50
CA SER A 135 -5.32 -9.03 -15.87
C SER A 135 -3.83 -8.78 -16.07
N GLY A 136 -3.04 -8.45 -15.04
CA GLY A 136 -1.58 -8.17 -15.13
C GLY A 136 -1.16 -7.08 -16.13
N LYS A 137 -2.11 -6.49 -16.86
CA LYS A 137 -1.90 -5.66 -18.05
C LYS A 137 -2.61 -4.30 -17.94
N LEU A 138 -3.61 -4.18 -17.07
CA LEU A 138 -4.36 -2.94 -16.82
C LEU A 138 -3.73 -2.03 -15.74
N GLU A 139 -2.77 -2.54 -14.94
CA GLU A 139 -2.21 -1.80 -13.79
C GLU A 139 -1.50 -0.48 -14.16
N LYS A 140 -0.77 -0.42 -15.29
CA LYS A 140 -0.03 0.81 -15.64
C LYS A 140 -0.89 1.87 -16.28
N ASP A 141 -2.00 1.49 -16.93
CA ASP A 141 -2.80 2.40 -17.72
C ASP A 141 -3.98 2.98 -16.93
N ILE A 142 -4.53 2.24 -15.97
CA ILE A 142 -5.71 2.70 -15.19
C ILE A 142 -5.32 3.34 -13.85
N TYR A 143 -4.24 2.89 -13.21
CA TYR A 143 -3.92 3.30 -11.85
C TYR A 143 -2.60 4.04 -11.77
N ILE A 144 -2.55 5.02 -10.88
CA ILE A 144 -1.31 5.67 -10.44
C ILE A 144 -1.10 5.27 -9.00
N TYR A 145 0.04 4.65 -8.73
CA TYR A 145 0.54 4.50 -7.38
C TYR A 145 0.72 5.91 -6.78
N ILE A 146 0.11 6.18 -5.64
CA ILE A 146 0.25 7.49 -4.94
C ILE A 146 1.00 7.35 -3.63
N TYR A 147 0.98 6.18 -3.01
CA TYR A 147 1.59 5.95 -1.71
C TYR A 147 1.87 4.47 -1.48
N SER A 148 2.99 4.15 -0.84
CA SER A 148 3.15 2.87 -0.15
C SER A 148 4.13 2.92 0.99
N GLU A 149 3.92 1.97 1.88
CA GLU A 149 4.85 1.58 2.91
C GLU A 149 5.16 0.09 2.77
N VAL A 150 6.40 -0.26 3.05
CA VAL A 150 6.87 -1.63 3.24
C VAL A 150 7.45 -1.69 4.64
N CYS A 151 7.12 -2.74 5.38
CA CYS A 151 7.55 -2.95 6.75
C CYS A 151 8.42 -4.21 6.84
N TYR A 152 9.35 -4.20 7.80
CA TYR A 152 10.01 -5.41 8.28
C TYR A 152 9.00 -6.34 8.94
N GLU A 153 9.33 -7.63 9.06
CA GLU A 153 8.46 -8.58 9.77
C GLU A 153 8.29 -8.23 11.25
N SER A 154 9.23 -7.51 11.84
CA SER A 154 9.10 -6.90 13.18
C SER A 154 8.00 -5.84 13.28
N GLY A 155 7.44 -5.38 12.16
CA GLY A 155 6.42 -4.33 12.08
C GLY A 155 6.99 -2.93 11.90
N ASN A 156 8.30 -2.75 12.00
CA ASN A 156 8.95 -1.45 11.78
C ASN A 156 8.93 -1.06 10.30
N LEU A 157 8.80 0.23 10.02
CA LEU A 157 8.81 0.75 8.66
C LEU A 157 10.18 0.48 8.01
N LYS A 158 10.20 -0.12 6.82
CA LYS A 158 11.41 -0.37 6.01
C LYS A 158 11.56 0.66 4.90
N LYS A 159 10.45 1.01 4.25
CA LYS A 159 10.44 1.92 3.10
C LYS A 159 9.11 2.63 3.01
N ARG A 160 9.15 3.90 2.66
CA ARG A 160 8.00 4.71 2.28
C ARG A 160 8.24 5.35 0.92
N LYS A 161 7.22 5.38 0.09
CA LYS A 161 7.25 6.18 -1.13
C LYS A 161 5.91 6.90 -1.31
N MET A 162 5.99 8.16 -1.72
CA MET A 162 4.84 9.01 -2.00
C MET A 162 5.01 9.62 -3.38
N GLN A 163 4.00 9.49 -4.23
CA GLN A 163 4.01 10.00 -5.60
C GLN A 163 2.98 11.13 -5.76
N ARG A 164 3.40 12.19 -6.44
CA ARG A 164 2.60 13.37 -6.74
C ARG A 164 2.91 13.83 -8.16
N GLY A 165 2.02 13.48 -9.10
CA GLY A 165 2.25 13.70 -10.53
C GLY A 165 3.52 12.98 -10.99
N ASN A 166 4.42 13.71 -11.64
CA ASN A 166 5.71 13.18 -12.10
C ASN A 166 6.82 13.16 -11.04
N LYS A 167 6.53 13.63 -9.80
CA LYS A 167 7.49 13.60 -8.69
C LYS A 167 7.17 12.50 -7.70
N SER A 168 8.20 11.94 -7.07
CA SER A 168 8.02 11.07 -5.90
C SER A 168 9.08 11.33 -4.85
N LYS A 169 8.72 11.11 -3.59
CA LYS A 169 9.65 11.09 -2.46
C LYS A 169 9.79 9.65 -2.00
N VAL A 170 11.02 9.21 -1.76
CA VAL A 170 11.34 7.87 -1.25
C VAL A 170 12.14 8.02 0.02
N GLU A 171 11.78 7.27 1.05
CA GLU A 171 12.49 7.19 2.32
C GLU A 171 12.69 5.70 2.64
N THR A 172 13.89 5.32 3.08
CA THR A 172 14.19 3.98 3.60
C THR A 172 14.70 4.10 5.03
N TYR A 173 14.49 3.06 5.82
CA TYR A 173 14.70 3.09 7.25
C TYR A 173 15.42 1.82 7.69
N TYR A 174 16.31 1.98 8.66
CA TYR A 174 16.84 0.88 9.44
C TYR A 174 15.72 0.24 10.26
N GLU A 175 15.92 -1.02 10.65
CA GLU A 175 14.93 -1.73 11.47
C GLU A 175 14.72 -1.09 12.85
N ASN A 176 15.68 -0.31 13.36
CA ASN A 176 15.51 0.47 14.59
C ASN A 176 14.63 1.74 14.41
N GLY A 177 14.06 1.94 13.22
CA GLY A 177 13.16 3.05 12.89
C GLY A 177 13.87 4.34 12.48
N LYS A 178 15.20 4.41 12.52
CA LYS A 178 15.95 5.59 12.07
C LYS A 178 16.00 5.63 10.55
N LEU A 179 15.97 6.85 10.02
CA LEU A 179 16.08 7.10 8.58
C LEU A 179 17.44 6.59 8.10
N PHE A 180 17.44 5.80 7.03
CA PHE A 180 18.64 5.34 6.35
C PHE A 180 18.95 6.25 5.17
N GLU A 181 17.97 6.43 4.28
CA GLU A 181 18.13 7.31 3.12
C GLU A 181 16.84 8.04 2.81
N LYS A 182 16.95 9.20 2.16
CA LYS A 182 15.81 9.83 1.51
C LYS A 182 16.20 10.50 0.21
N THR A 183 15.29 10.47 -0.75
CA THR A 183 15.50 11.06 -2.07
C THR A 183 14.20 11.62 -2.65
N THR A 184 14.35 12.56 -3.56
CA THR A 184 13.26 13.01 -4.44
C THR A 184 13.58 12.59 -5.85
N MET A 185 12.57 12.10 -6.56
CA MET A 185 12.65 11.65 -7.94
C MET A 185 11.70 12.48 -8.79
N LYS A 186 12.07 12.72 -10.04
CA LYS A 186 11.22 13.28 -11.10
C LYS A 186 11.37 12.43 -12.34
N GLU A 187 10.26 11.98 -12.92
CA GLU A 187 10.24 11.15 -14.14
C GLU A 187 11.14 9.90 -14.05
N GLY A 188 11.17 9.28 -12.86
CA GLY A 188 11.97 8.08 -12.59
C GLY A 188 13.45 8.33 -12.35
N LYS A 189 13.93 9.58 -12.38
CA LYS A 189 15.32 9.95 -12.11
C LYS A 189 15.46 10.75 -10.80
N PRO A 190 16.58 10.65 -10.07
CA PRO A 190 16.85 11.53 -8.93
C PRO A 190 16.78 13.01 -9.31
N ASP A 191 16.01 13.81 -8.58
CA ASP A 191 15.83 15.24 -8.81
C ASP A 191 15.52 15.93 -7.49
N GLY A 192 16.53 16.57 -6.90
CA GLY A 192 16.50 17.16 -5.56
C GLY A 192 17.56 16.57 -4.64
N LYS A 193 17.37 16.74 -3.33
CA LYS A 193 18.31 16.30 -2.31
C LYS A 193 18.24 14.79 -2.09
N TYR A 194 19.40 14.14 -2.14
CA TYR A 194 19.65 12.77 -1.72
C TYR A 194 20.45 12.82 -0.42
N GLU A 195 19.99 12.15 0.63
CA GLU A 195 20.68 12.10 1.92
C GLU A 195 20.78 10.66 2.41
N VAL A 196 21.94 10.30 2.96
CA VAL A 196 22.21 9.02 3.63
C VAL A 196 22.63 9.28 5.06
N TYR A 197 22.13 8.46 5.97
CA TYR A 197 22.33 8.57 7.40
C TYR A 197 22.86 7.26 7.98
N ALA A 198 23.75 7.37 8.95
CA ALA A 198 24.24 6.26 9.75
C ALA A 198 23.14 5.69 10.67
N PRO A 199 23.31 4.47 11.20
CA PRO A 199 22.37 3.87 12.16
C PRO A 199 22.22 4.66 13.47
N ASP A 200 23.15 5.57 13.80
CA ASP A 200 23.03 6.48 14.93
C ASP A 200 22.16 7.72 14.62
N GLY A 201 21.87 7.99 13.34
CA GLY A 201 21.12 9.12 12.82
C GLY A 201 21.98 10.25 12.25
N LYS A 202 23.31 10.13 12.27
CA LYS A 202 24.24 11.13 11.73
C LYS A 202 24.17 11.15 10.21
N LEU A 203 24.12 12.34 9.62
CA LEU A 203 24.22 12.53 8.17
C LEU A 203 25.63 12.12 7.70
N GLU A 204 25.70 11.16 6.77
CA GLU A 204 26.95 10.69 6.18
C GLU A 204 27.17 11.26 4.78
N GLU A 205 26.10 11.38 4.00
CA GLU A 205 26.16 11.91 2.64
C GLU A 205 24.95 12.79 2.35
N SER A 206 25.20 13.90 1.64
CA SER A 206 24.17 14.77 1.08
C SER A 206 24.59 15.16 -0.33
N VAL A 207 23.81 14.78 -1.33
CA VAL A 207 24.08 15.09 -2.74
C VAL A 207 22.85 15.75 -3.34
N PHE A 208 23.03 16.77 -4.16
CA PHE A 208 21.94 17.39 -4.89
C PHE A 208 21.93 16.90 -6.33
N TYR A 209 20.83 16.30 -6.76
CA TYR A 209 20.62 15.83 -8.12
C TYR A 209 19.71 16.77 -8.92
N LYS A 210 19.92 16.83 -10.23
CA LYS A 210 19.00 17.45 -11.19
C LYS A 210 18.92 16.57 -12.43
N ASN A 211 17.73 16.11 -12.79
CA ASN A 211 17.49 15.18 -13.91
C ASN A 211 18.38 13.92 -13.91
N GLY A 212 18.76 13.44 -12.72
CA GLY A 212 19.63 12.27 -12.52
C GLY A 212 21.12 12.56 -12.42
N GLU A 213 21.54 13.82 -12.59
CA GLU A 213 22.96 14.22 -12.53
C GLU A 213 23.29 14.93 -11.23
N VAL A 214 24.48 14.68 -10.69
CA VAL A 214 24.98 15.37 -9.49
C VAL A 214 25.31 16.82 -9.83
N VAL A 215 24.73 17.75 -9.07
CA VAL A 215 24.96 19.19 -9.21
C VAL A 215 25.81 19.74 -8.05
N ASN A 216 25.70 19.14 -6.86
CA ASN A 216 26.50 19.53 -5.69
C ASN A 216 26.66 18.38 -4.70
N LYS A 217 27.74 18.37 -3.92
CA LYS A 217 28.04 17.44 -2.83
C LYS A 217 28.44 18.21 -1.57
#